data_AF-A0A1G6SB37-F1
#
_entry.id   AF-A0A1G6SB37-F1
#
_cell.length_a   1.000
_cell.length_b   1.000
_cell.length_c   1.000
_cell.angle_alpha   90.00
_cell.angle_beta   90.00
_cell.angle_gamma   90.00
#
_symmetry.space_group_name_H-M   'P 1'
#
loop_
_entity.id
_entity.type
_entity.pdbx_description
1 polymer ?
#
loop_
_entity_poly.entity_id
_entity_poly.type
_entity_poly.pdbx_seq_one_letter_code
_entity_poly.pdbx_strand_id
1 'polypeptide(L)'
;MPACPAASGARPQGPADQAGRRLSFMTYQIEPIMTPLSQEARASLLAELPGWTAVQDRDAIQKSFKFADFNAAFGFMTRVALHADKVDHHPEWFNVYNRVDITLSTHDANGLTQRDIDLARFIEQAAAGLAR
;
A
#
# COMPACT_ATOMS: atom_id res chain seq x y z
N MET A 1 -40.30 19.43 -75.62
CA MET A 1 -39.73 20.45 -74.72
C MET A 1 -38.21 20.28 -74.69
N PRO A 2 -37.44 21.38 -74.73
CA PRO A 2 -35.99 21.42 -75.01
C PRO A 2 -35.14 21.34 -73.72
N ALA A 3 -33.83 21.41 -73.93
CA ALA A 3 -32.74 20.83 -73.17
C ALA A 3 -32.22 21.61 -71.93
N CYS A 4 -31.13 21.04 -71.37
CA CYS A 4 -29.92 21.72 -70.88
C CYS A 4 -29.62 21.73 -69.36
N PRO A 5 -28.33 21.81 -68.96
CA PRO A 5 -27.69 20.83 -68.09
C PRO A 5 -27.02 21.46 -66.84
N ALA A 6 -26.22 20.63 -66.16
CA ALA A 6 -25.50 20.86 -64.90
C ALA A 6 -24.75 22.20 -64.78
N ALA A 7 -24.78 22.75 -63.56
CA ALA A 7 -23.91 23.84 -63.12
C ALA A 7 -22.94 23.36 -62.03
N SER A 8 -21.66 23.61 -62.25
CA SER A 8 -20.57 23.55 -61.29
C SER A 8 -20.50 24.84 -60.46
N GLY A 9 -19.88 24.81 -59.27
CA GLY A 9 -19.35 26.04 -58.67
C GLY A 9 -19.22 26.03 -57.15
N ALA A 10 -17.95 25.92 -56.71
CA ALA A 10 -17.32 26.12 -55.40
C ALA A 10 -18.11 26.66 -54.17
N ARG A 11 -17.78 26.06 -53.02
CA ARG A 11 -18.15 26.44 -51.64
C ARG A 11 -17.26 27.61 -51.14
N PRO A 12 -17.80 28.65 -50.47
CA PRO A 12 -16.97 29.70 -49.87
C PRO A 12 -16.29 29.23 -48.58
N GLN A 13 -15.01 29.57 -48.43
CA GLN A 13 -14.22 29.40 -47.20
C GLN A 13 -14.52 30.56 -46.25
N GLY A 14 -15.01 30.26 -45.05
CA GLY A 14 -15.13 31.22 -43.95
C GLY A 14 -13.77 31.45 -43.26
N PRO A 15 -13.57 32.58 -42.56
CA PRO A 15 -12.31 32.89 -41.92
C PRO A 15 -12.04 31.96 -40.73
N ALA A 16 -10.80 31.51 -40.63
CA ALA A 16 -10.26 30.79 -39.50
C ALA A 16 -10.04 31.75 -38.33
N ASP A 17 -10.92 31.71 -37.33
CA ASP A 17 -10.67 32.37 -36.04
C ASP A 17 -9.96 31.38 -35.10
N GLN A 18 -8.64 31.54 -34.98
CA GLN A 18 -7.80 30.86 -34.01
C GLN A 18 -7.92 31.54 -32.64
N ALA A 19 -8.96 31.20 -31.88
CA ALA A 19 -8.99 31.46 -30.45
C ALA A 19 -8.43 30.24 -29.70
N GLY A 20 -7.12 30.24 -29.46
CA GLY A 20 -6.43 29.24 -28.66
C GLY A 20 -6.92 29.24 -27.21
N ARG A 21 -7.92 28.40 -26.89
CA ARG A 21 -8.23 28.01 -25.52
C ARG A 21 -7.10 27.12 -25.01
N ARG A 22 -6.14 27.71 -24.31
CA ARG A 22 -5.17 26.98 -23.50
C ARG A 22 -5.95 26.26 -22.40
N LEU A 23 -6.16 24.96 -22.58
CA LEU A 23 -6.69 24.08 -21.53
C LEU A 23 -5.69 24.13 -20.36
N SER A 24 -6.03 24.88 -19.32
CA SER A 24 -5.33 24.81 -18.05
C SER A 24 -5.68 23.45 -17.44
N PHE A 25 -4.80 22.46 -17.63
CA PHE A 25 -4.90 21.19 -16.91
C PHE A 25 -4.70 21.50 -15.44
N MET A 26 -5.82 21.57 -14.72
CA MET A 26 -5.83 21.70 -13.27
C MET A 26 -5.38 20.35 -12.73
N THR A 27 -4.08 20.20 -12.51
CA THR A 27 -3.51 19.03 -11.83
C THR A 27 -4.14 18.95 -10.45
N TYR A 28 -5.04 17.98 -10.27
CA TYR A 28 -5.60 17.66 -8.97
C TYR A 28 -4.45 17.05 -8.15
N GLN A 29 -4.02 17.75 -7.11
CA GLN A 29 -3.06 17.18 -6.16
C GLN A 29 -3.83 16.16 -5.33
N ILE A 30 -3.76 14.89 -5.73
CA ILE A 30 -4.30 13.79 -4.93
C ILE A 30 -3.30 13.61 -3.79
N GLU A 31 -3.64 14.13 -2.61
CA GLU A 31 -2.95 13.81 -1.38
C GLU A 31 -3.02 12.28 -1.17
N PRO A 32 -1.91 11.60 -0.84
CA PRO A 32 -1.93 10.17 -0.61
C PRO A 32 -2.88 9.85 0.56
N ILE A 33 -3.75 8.85 0.38
CA ILE A 33 -4.75 8.43 1.38
C ILE A 33 -4.07 7.96 2.67
N MET A 34 -2.80 7.52 2.57
CA MET A 34 -1.95 7.17 3.70
C MET A 34 -0.52 7.62 3.49
N THR A 35 0.09 8.20 4.52
CA THR A 35 1.46 8.72 4.48
C THR A 35 2.41 7.79 5.23
N PRO A 36 3.54 7.38 4.62
CA PRO A 36 4.59 6.64 5.33
C PRO A 36 5.17 7.43 6.50
N LEU A 37 5.64 6.71 7.53
CA LEU A 37 6.33 7.30 8.67
C LEU A 37 7.61 8.02 8.24
N SER A 38 7.96 9.13 8.90
CA SER A 38 9.28 9.76 8.73
C SER A 38 10.40 8.86 9.26
N GLN A 39 11.64 9.11 8.86
CA GLN A 39 12.78 8.35 9.38
C GLN A 39 12.93 8.47 10.90
N GLU A 40 12.70 9.65 11.48
CA GLU A 40 12.79 9.83 12.94
C GLU A 40 11.68 9.06 13.67
N ALA A 41 10.45 9.11 13.14
CA ALA A 41 9.31 8.38 13.72
C ALA A 41 9.55 6.87 13.69
N ARG A 42 10.09 6.34 12.58
CA ARG A 42 10.45 4.92 12.46
C ARG A 42 11.51 4.51 13.47
N ALA A 43 12.60 5.28 13.58
CA ALA A 43 13.69 4.97 14.49
C ALA A 43 13.19 4.93 15.94
N SER A 44 12.34 5.90 16.32
CA SER A 44 11.76 5.98 17.66
C SER A 44 10.82 4.80 17.95
N LEU A 45 9.92 4.46 17.03
CA LEU A 45 8.95 3.38 17.20
C LEU A 45 9.60 1.99 17.15
N LEU A 46 10.61 1.80 16.30
CA LEU A 46 11.37 0.54 16.24
C LEU A 46 12.20 0.30 17.51
N ALA A 47 12.65 1.36 18.19
CA ALA A 47 13.33 1.22 19.48
C ALA A 47 12.41 0.60 20.56
N GLU A 48 11.10 0.75 20.43
CA GLU A 48 10.10 0.14 21.32
C GLU A 48 9.70 -1.30 20.91
N LEU A 49 10.21 -1.80 19.79
CA LEU A 49 9.85 -3.10 19.20
C LEU A 49 11.09 -4.01 19.10
N PRO A 50 11.59 -4.56 20.22
CA PRO A 50 12.81 -5.36 20.22
C PRO A 50 12.70 -6.57 19.29
N GLY A 51 13.73 -6.76 18.46
CA GLY A 51 13.82 -7.83 17.47
C GLY A 51 13.14 -7.55 16.14
N TRP A 52 12.36 -6.46 16.01
CA TRP A 52 11.92 -5.97 14.70
C TRP A 52 13.04 -5.18 14.04
N THR A 53 13.26 -5.43 12.75
CA THR A 53 14.32 -4.79 11.97
C THR A 53 13.78 -4.28 10.65
N ALA A 54 14.37 -3.22 10.10
CA ALA A 54 14.05 -2.76 8.75
C ALA A 54 14.46 -3.80 7.69
N VAL A 55 13.67 -3.94 6.64
CA VAL A 55 14.00 -4.76 5.47
C VAL A 55 14.94 -3.98 4.55
N GLN A 56 15.98 -4.62 4.01
CA GLN A 56 16.86 -3.99 3.03
C GLN A 56 16.09 -3.70 1.74
N ASP A 57 16.27 -2.51 1.17
CA ASP A 57 15.69 -2.09 -0.12
C ASP A 57 14.15 -2.09 -0.18
N ARG A 58 13.47 -2.22 0.96
CA ARG A 58 12.02 -2.14 1.06
C ARG A 58 11.61 -1.34 2.29
N ASP A 59 10.62 -0.48 2.10
CA ASP A 59 9.98 0.24 3.18
C ASP A 59 9.04 -0.67 3.99
N ALA A 60 9.64 -1.50 4.84
CA ALA A 60 8.99 -2.53 5.62
C ALA A 60 9.81 -2.87 6.88
N ILE A 61 9.18 -3.56 7.82
CA ILE A 61 9.83 -4.13 9.01
C ILE A 61 9.59 -5.64 9.06
N GLN A 62 10.53 -6.37 9.64
CA GLN A 62 10.44 -7.82 9.75
C GLN A 62 10.90 -8.33 11.11
N LYS A 63 10.36 -9.49 11.52
CA LYS A 63 10.80 -10.27 12.67
C LYS A 63 10.49 -11.75 12.46
N SER A 64 11.40 -12.61 12.96
CA SER A 64 11.18 -14.06 13.04
C SER A 64 10.75 -14.47 14.45
N PHE A 65 9.69 -15.27 14.53
CA PHE A 65 9.21 -15.87 15.77
C PHE A 65 9.47 -17.38 15.74
N LYS A 66 9.85 -17.94 16.89
CA LYS A 66 10.04 -19.38 17.09
C LYS A 66 9.17 -19.87 18.25
N PHE A 67 8.53 -21.00 18.07
CA PHE A 67 7.58 -21.60 19.00
C PHE A 67 8.01 -23.01 19.39
N ALA A 68 7.30 -23.63 20.34
CA ALA A 68 7.58 -24.99 20.77
C ALA A 68 7.37 -26.02 19.65
N ASP A 69 6.30 -25.88 18.87
CA ASP A 69 5.90 -26.76 17.78
C ASP A 69 5.00 -26.02 16.77
N PHE A 70 4.48 -26.74 15.78
CA PHE A 70 3.57 -26.20 14.79
C PHE A 70 2.22 -25.76 15.38
N ASN A 71 1.67 -26.47 16.36
CA ASN A 71 0.37 -26.12 16.95
C ASN A 71 0.46 -24.79 17.70
N ALA A 72 1.55 -24.56 18.45
CA ALA A 72 1.82 -23.29 19.10
C ALA A 72 1.99 -22.16 18.08
N ALA A 73 2.74 -22.39 16.99
CA ALA A 73 2.91 -21.41 15.92
C ALA A 73 1.57 -21.06 15.24
N PHE A 74 0.77 -22.06 14.90
CA PHE A 74 -0.50 -21.84 14.23
C PHE A 74 -1.57 -21.22 15.14
N GLY A 75 -1.54 -21.52 16.44
CA GLY A 75 -2.36 -20.84 17.45
C GLY A 75 -2.02 -19.35 17.57
N PHE A 76 -0.72 -19.01 17.54
CA PHE A 76 -0.25 -17.63 17.43
C PHE A 76 -0.76 -16.97 16.12
N MET A 77 -0.57 -17.62 14.97
CA MET A 77 -1.01 -17.10 13.67
C MET A 77 -2.52 -16.85 13.64
N THR A 78 -3.32 -17.74 14.24
CA THR A 78 -4.78 -17.59 14.32
C THR A 78 -5.17 -16.31 15.08
N ARG A 79 -4.51 -16.01 16.20
CA ARG A 79 -4.76 -14.78 16.97
C ARG A 79 -4.43 -13.53 16.15
N VAL A 80 -3.31 -13.56 15.41
CA VAL A 80 -2.90 -12.46 14.52
C VAL A 80 -3.90 -12.28 13.39
N ALA A 81 -4.35 -13.36 12.74
CA ALA A 81 -5.32 -13.29 11.64
C ALA A 81 -6.65 -12.66 12.06
N LEU A 82 -7.19 -13.03 13.23
CA LEU A 82 -8.44 -12.44 13.75
C LEU A 82 -8.32 -10.94 14.04
N HIS A 83 -7.15 -10.49 14.51
CA HIS A 83 -6.92 -9.07 14.74
C HIS A 83 -6.70 -8.32 13.42
N ALA A 84 -5.90 -8.89 12.52
CA ALA A 84 -5.62 -8.33 11.20
C ALA A 84 -6.91 -8.04 10.42
N ASP A 85 -7.85 -8.99 10.39
CA ASP A 85 -9.15 -8.83 9.75
C ASP A 85 -10.00 -7.74 10.44
N LYS A 86 -9.98 -7.70 11.78
CA LYS A 86 -10.69 -6.66 12.56
C LYS A 86 -10.20 -5.24 12.25
N VAL A 87 -8.90 -5.06 12.04
CA VAL A 87 -8.31 -3.74 11.76
C VAL A 87 -8.13 -3.46 10.27
N ASP A 88 -8.47 -4.43 9.40
CA ASP A 88 -8.26 -4.41 7.96
C ASP A 88 -6.80 -4.12 7.57
N HIS A 89 -5.85 -4.79 8.23
CA HIS A 89 -4.42 -4.66 7.97
C HIS A 89 -3.73 -6.00 8.13
N HIS A 90 -3.17 -6.52 7.05
CA HIS A 90 -2.74 -7.92 6.97
C HIS A 90 -1.21 -8.02 6.94
N PRO A 91 -0.61 -9.01 7.64
CA PRO A 91 0.82 -9.27 7.55
C PRO A 91 1.16 -10.03 6.25
N GLU A 92 2.39 -9.84 5.78
CA GLU A 92 3.04 -10.85 4.94
C GLU A 92 3.78 -11.82 5.86
N TRP A 93 3.62 -13.12 5.67
CA TRP A 93 4.33 -14.10 6.48
C TRP A 93 4.72 -15.37 5.74
N PHE A 94 5.73 -16.04 6.28
CA PHE A 94 6.19 -17.35 5.85
C PHE A 94 6.33 -18.26 7.07
N ASN A 95 5.61 -19.39 7.07
CA ASN A 95 5.64 -20.35 8.18
C ASN A 95 6.25 -21.67 7.74
N VAL A 96 7.21 -22.16 8.52
CA VAL A 96 7.77 -23.51 8.41
C VAL A 96 7.78 -24.12 9.80
N TYR A 97 6.90 -25.10 10.03
CA TYR A 97 6.75 -25.78 11.32
C TYR A 97 6.58 -24.78 12.48
N ASN A 98 7.55 -24.69 13.39
CA ASN A 98 7.50 -23.84 14.57
C ASN A 98 8.10 -22.44 14.37
N ARG A 99 8.46 -22.06 13.13
CA ARG A 99 9.01 -20.74 12.81
C ARG A 99 8.02 -19.95 11.95
N VAL A 100 7.80 -18.68 12.31
CA VAL A 100 6.97 -17.75 11.54
C VAL A 100 7.79 -16.48 11.30
N ASP A 101 8.09 -16.21 10.03
CA ASP A 101 8.69 -14.95 9.61
C ASP A 101 7.58 -14.00 9.21
N ILE A 102 7.61 -12.78 9.74
CA ILE A 102 6.61 -11.76 9.46
C ILE A 102 7.30 -10.54 8.88
N THR A 103 6.73 -10.00 7.80
CA THR A 103 7.08 -8.70 7.22
C THR A 103 5.83 -7.83 7.19
N LEU A 104 5.95 -6.57 7.60
CA LEU A 104 4.86 -5.59 7.66
C LEU A 104 5.22 -4.35 6.82
N SER A 105 4.27 -3.94 5.98
CA SER A 105 4.30 -2.72 5.18
C SER A 105 2.87 -2.42 4.72
N THR A 106 2.55 -1.15 4.50
CA THR A 106 1.24 -0.74 4.01
C THR A 106 1.29 -0.54 2.50
N HIS A 107 0.59 -1.41 1.75
CA HIS A 107 0.57 -1.39 0.28
C HIS A 107 0.11 -0.04 -0.28
N ASP A 108 -0.96 0.54 0.25
CA ASP A 108 -1.57 1.78 -0.27
C ASP A 108 -0.72 3.02 0.00
N ALA A 109 0.19 2.95 0.98
CA ALA A 109 1.19 3.98 1.26
C ALA A 109 2.52 3.71 0.55
N ASN A 110 2.67 2.54 -0.09
CA ASN A 110 3.93 2.01 -0.60
C ASN A 110 5.06 2.09 0.44
N GLY A 111 4.74 1.81 1.72
CA GLY A 111 5.69 1.99 2.81
C GLY A 111 5.14 1.73 4.20
N LEU A 112 6.03 1.85 5.20
CA LEU A 112 5.71 1.62 6.60
C LEU A 112 4.85 2.75 7.17
N THR A 113 3.71 2.41 7.75
CA THR A 113 2.79 3.36 8.40
C THR A 113 2.59 3.01 9.87
N GLN A 114 1.80 3.82 10.58
CA GLN A 114 1.40 3.53 11.95
C GLN A 114 0.63 2.20 12.08
N ARG A 115 -0.11 1.78 11.04
CA ARG A 115 -0.86 0.51 11.04
C ARG A 115 0.07 -0.70 11.18
N ASP A 116 1.24 -0.64 10.54
CA ASP A 116 2.27 -1.67 10.64
C ASP A 116 2.84 -1.77 12.07
N ILE A 117 3.07 -0.61 12.70
CA ILE A 117 3.57 -0.53 14.09
C ILE A 117 2.52 -1.05 15.07
N ASP A 118 1.26 -0.70 14.89
CA ASP A 118 0.17 -1.15 15.75
C ASP A 118 -0.05 -2.67 15.63
N LEU A 119 0.01 -3.20 14.40
CA LEU A 119 -0.03 -4.64 14.16
C LEU A 119 1.19 -5.36 14.75
N ALA A 120 2.39 -4.80 14.63
CA ALA A 120 3.60 -5.35 15.27
C ALA A 120 3.46 -5.44 16.79
N ARG A 121 2.91 -4.39 17.43
CA ARG A 121 2.63 -4.39 18.89
C ARG A 121 1.62 -5.47 19.27
N PHE A 122 0.56 -5.63 18.49
CA PHE A 122 -0.39 -6.73 18.72
C PHE A 122 0.27 -8.10 18.54
N ILE A 123 1.12 -8.27 17.52
CA ILE A 123 1.87 -9.49 17.28
C ILE A 123 2.76 -9.84 18.49
N GLU A 124 3.45 -8.88 19.10
CA GLU A 124 4.22 -9.11 20.33
C GLU A 124 3.33 -9.62 21.47
N GLN A 125 2.15 -9.02 21.66
CA GLN A 125 1.18 -9.46 22.67
C GLN A 125 0.62 -10.86 22.35
N ALA A 126 0.46 -11.19 21.06
CA ALA A 126 0.04 -12.50 20.61
C ALA A 126 1.12 -13.57 20.82
N ALA A 127 2.40 -13.19 20.68
CA ALA A 127 3.54 -14.08 20.89
C ALA A 127 3.89 -14.28 22.38
N ALA A 128 3.50 -13.35 23.25
CA ALA A 128 3.79 -13.40 24.68
C ALA A 128 3.33 -14.73 25.32
N GLY A 129 4.27 -15.42 25.98
CA GLY A 129 4.02 -16.71 26.63
C GLY A 129 4.00 -17.93 25.69
N LEU A 130 4.09 -17.73 24.37
CA LEU A 130 4.14 -18.81 23.37
C LEU A 130 5.50 -18.91 22.68
N ALA A 131 6.16 -17.78 22.43
CA ALA A 131 7.46 -17.72 21.78
C ALA A 131 8.59 -18.15 22.73
N ARG A 132 9.65 -18.75 22.17
CA ARG A 132 10.84 -19.23 22.89
C ARG A 132 12.13 -18.82 22.19
#